data_AF-A0A2K9PWL3-F1
#
_entry.id   AF-A0A2K9PWL3-F1
#
_cell.length_a   1.000
_cell.length_b   1.000
_cell.length_c   1.000
_cell.angle_alpha   90.00
_cell.angle_beta   90.00
_cell.angle_gamma   90.00
#
_symmetry.space_group_name_H-M   'P 1'
#
loop_
_entity.id
_entity.type
_entity.pdbx_description
1 polymer ?
#
loop_
_entity_poly.entity_id
_entity_poly.type
_entity_poly.pdbx_seq_one_letter_code
_entity_poly.pdbx_strand_id
1 'polypeptide(L)'
;MKTLKLTLLTIITACLTFSCNSDDDSPAKSNAELIIGTWKWTEGTQDGVAETLTECDLLDTLTFTDTQISYASHEEGTAPCATANTFSDTYTIDGNIITSDIEIALTKTYEIITLNSTTLVLKFEETENNETNIYTNTFVK
;
A
#
# COMPACT_ATOMS: atom_id res chain seq x y z
N MET A 1 76.43 -8.79 -19.69
CA MET A 1 76.03 -9.39 -20.99
C MET A 1 74.91 -10.40 -20.75
N LYS A 2 73.70 -10.07 -21.21
CA LYS A 2 72.72 -10.96 -21.85
C LYS A 2 71.42 -10.17 -22.01
N THR A 3 71.32 -9.55 -23.18
CA THR A 3 70.09 -8.98 -23.71
C THR A 3 69.12 -10.12 -24.00
N LEU A 4 67.95 -10.13 -23.36
CA LEU A 4 66.83 -10.92 -23.84
C LEU A 4 65.83 -9.98 -24.49
N LYS A 5 65.88 -9.92 -25.82
CA LYS A 5 64.81 -9.38 -26.64
C LYS A 5 63.62 -10.31 -26.51
N LEU A 6 62.45 -9.80 -26.13
CA LEU A 6 61.20 -10.50 -26.39
C LEU A 6 60.19 -9.54 -27.00
N THR A 7 59.57 -10.05 -28.03
CA THR A 7 58.88 -9.40 -29.13
C THR A 7 57.53 -8.85 -28.71
N LEU A 8 57.19 -7.72 -29.34
CA LEU A 8 55.87 -7.11 -29.43
C LEU A 8 54.78 -8.12 -29.84
N LEU A 9 53.67 -8.18 -29.10
CA LEU A 9 52.38 -8.56 -29.69
C LEU A 9 51.25 -7.74 -29.04
N THR A 10 50.84 -6.72 -29.78
CA THR A 10 49.64 -5.93 -29.59
C THR A 10 48.42 -6.80 -29.85
N ILE A 11 47.51 -6.92 -28.88
CA ILE A 11 46.13 -7.39 -29.13
C ILE A 11 45.19 -6.28 -28.65
N ILE A 12 44.71 -5.52 -29.62
CA ILE A 12 43.59 -4.58 -29.47
C ILE A 12 42.33 -5.43 -29.57
N THR A 13 41.62 -5.62 -28.47
CA THR A 13 40.25 -6.12 -28.49
C THR A 13 39.35 -5.02 -27.96
N ALA A 14 38.91 -4.16 -28.89
CA ALA A 14 37.74 -3.33 -28.69
C ALA A 14 36.51 -4.24 -28.82
N CYS A 15 36.01 -4.75 -27.70
CA CYS A 15 34.64 -5.23 -27.62
C CYS A 15 33.76 -4.02 -27.34
N LEU A 16 33.05 -3.62 -28.38
CA LEU A 16 32.05 -2.56 -28.37
C LEU A 16 31.06 -2.81 -27.22
N THR A 17 30.85 -1.73 -26.48
CA THR A 17 29.81 -1.57 -25.47
C THR A 17 28.44 -1.85 -26.07
N PHE A 18 27.82 -2.93 -25.64
CA PHE A 18 26.38 -2.98 -25.49
C PHE A 18 26.11 -3.26 -24.00
N SER A 19 26.33 -2.25 -23.15
CA SER A 19 25.51 -2.19 -21.94
C SER A 19 24.09 -1.98 -22.45
N CYS A 20 23.28 -3.03 -22.37
CA CYS A 20 21.85 -2.90 -22.52
C CYS A 20 21.42 -2.01 -21.34
N ASN A 21 21.43 -0.69 -21.53
CA ASN A 21 20.80 0.24 -20.64
C ASN A 21 19.31 0.12 -20.91
N SER A 22 18.71 -0.93 -20.33
CA SER A 22 17.28 -0.96 -20.13
C SER A 22 17.02 -0.18 -18.85
N ASP A 23 17.28 1.14 -18.88
CA ASP A 23 16.52 2.07 -18.06
C ASP A 23 15.11 2.02 -18.63
N ASP A 24 14.35 1.01 -18.21
CA ASP A 24 12.90 1.07 -18.29
C ASP A 24 12.45 2.04 -17.17
N ASP A 25 12.81 3.31 -17.36
CA ASP A 25 12.44 4.47 -16.52
C ASP A 25 10.95 4.78 -16.73
N SER A 26 10.10 3.77 -16.60
CA SER A 26 8.70 4.03 -16.27
C SER A 26 8.74 4.66 -14.87
N PRO A 27 8.31 5.93 -14.72
CA PRO A 27 8.30 6.56 -13.41
C PRO A 27 7.51 5.67 -12.45
N ALA A 28 8.08 5.41 -11.27
CA ALA A 28 7.38 4.68 -10.23
C ALA A 28 6.05 5.40 -9.98
N LYS A 29 4.94 4.67 -10.09
CA LYS A 29 3.61 5.23 -9.85
C LYS A 29 3.56 5.82 -8.45
N SER A 30 2.98 7.00 -8.34
CA SER A 30 2.73 7.63 -7.05
C SER A 30 1.70 6.83 -6.24
N ASN A 31 1.67 7.04 -4.92
CA ASN A 31 0.64 6.44 -4.07
C ASN A 31 -0.77 6.83 -4.52
N ALA A 32 -0.97 8.07 -4.98
CA ALA A 32 -2.23 8.55 -5.53
C ALA A 32 -2.70 7.73 -6.75
N GLU A 33 -1.77 7.23 -7.58
CA GLU A 33 -2.10 6.38 -8.73
C GLU A 33 -2.25 4.90 -8.34
N LEU A 34 -1.47 4.42 -7.37
CA LEU A 34 -1.46 3.02 -6.95
C LEU A 34 -2.67 2.65 -6.10
N ILE A 35 -3.18 3.60 -5.29
CA ILE A 35 -4.24 3.34 -4.31
C ILE A 35 -5.61 3.12 -4.95
N ILE A 36 -5.80 3.57 -6.19
CA ILE A 36 -7.09 3.50 -6.90
C ILE A 36 -7.54 2.04 -7.07
N GLY A 37 -8.74 1.75 -6.59
CA GLY A 37 -9.33 0.41 -6.61
C GLY A 37 -10.13 0.09 -5.35
N THR A 38 -10.69 -1.12 -5.32
CA THR A 38 -11.41 -1.67 -4.18
C THR A 38 -10.49 -2.66 -3.44
N TRP A 39 -10.38 -2.46 -2.13
CA TRP A 39 -9.50 -3.17 -1.23
C TRP A 39 -10.32 -3.87 -0.16
N LYS A 40 -10.13 -5.17 0.00
CA LYS A 40 -10.88 -6.01 0.93
C LYS A 40 -10.09 -6.24 2.22
N TRP A 41 -10.71 -6.05 3.38
CA TRP A 41 -10.03 -6.23 4.67
C TRP A 41 -9.71 -7.69 4.94
N THR A 42 -8.49 -7.97 5.40
CA THR A 42 -8.01 -9.36 5.61
C THR A 42 -7.33 -9.58 6.95
N GLU A 43 -6.66 -8.57 7.50
CA GLU A 43 -5.96 -8.66 8.78
C GLU A 43 -6.00 -7.31 9.50
N GLY A 44 -6.00 -7.32 10.83
CA GLY A 44 -5.95 -6.14 11.68
C GLY A 44 -5.09 -6.41 12.91
N THR A 45 -4.45 -5.38 13.45
CA THR A 45 -3.81 -5.43 14.76
C THR A 45 -4.18 -4.20 15.56
N GLN A 46 -4.47 -4.37 16.84
CA GLN A 46 -4.61 -3.31 17.83
C GLN A 46 -3.41 -3.35 18.77
N ASP A 47 -2.65 -2.25 18.86
CA ASP A 47 -1.42 -2.12 19.65
C ASP A 47 -0.40 -3.25 19.39
N GLY A 48 -0.33 -3.70 18.14
CA GLY A 48 0.55 -4.78 17.69
C GLY A 48 0.06 -6.19 18.03
N VAL A 49 -1.12 -6.32 18.64
CA VAL A 49 -1.79 -7.61 18.90
C VAL A 49 -2.80 -7.87 17.80
N ALA A 50 -2.79 -9.07 17.21
CA ALA A 50 -3.71 -9.43 16.14
C ALA A 50 -5.17 -9.37 16.60
N GLU A 51 -6.01 -8.73 15.79
CA GLU A 51 -7.45 -8.70 15.97
C GLU A 51 -8.10 -9.98 15.46
N THR A 52 -9.25 -10.33 16.05
CA THR A 52 -10.07 -11.44 15.56
C THR A 52 -11.15 -10.88 14.65
N LEU A 53 -10.97 -11.05 13.34
CA LEU A 53 -11.96 -10.66 12.33
C LEU A 53 -13.00 -11.78 12.15
N THR A 54 -14.27 -11.39 12.06
CA THR A 54 -15.39 -12.26 11.73
C THR A 54 -15.48 -12.52 10.22
N GLU A 55 -16.32 -13.47 9.82
CA GLU A 55 -16.57 -13.74 8.39
C GLU A 55 -17.17 -12.53 7.67
N CYS A 56 -17.92 -11.67 8.38
CA CYS A 56 -18.50 -10.46 7.82
C CYS A 56 -17.48 -9.31 7.72
N ASP A 57 -16.61 -9.13 8.72
CA ASP A 57 -15.52 -8.13 8.65
C ASP A 57 -14.62 -8.42 7.45
N LEU A 58 -14.39 -9.70 7.16
CA LEU A 58 -13.68 -10.16 5.97
C LEU A 58 -14.44 -9.89 4.68
N LEU A 59 -15.63 -9.28 4.66
CA LEU A 59 -16.29 -8.77 3.46
C LEU A 59 -16.17 -7.26 3.31
N ASP A 60 -15.63 -6.58 4.32
CA ASP A 60 -15.51 -5.14 4.31
C ASP A 60 -14.56 -4.66 3.24
N THR A 61 -14.91 -3.52 2.66
CA THR A 61 -14.15 -2.95 1.55
C THR A 61 -13.89 -1.47 1.71
N LEU A 62 -12.70 -1.07 1.29
CA LEU A 62 -12.25 0.30 1.14
C LEU A 62 -12.03 0.58 -0.35
N THR A 63 -12.77 1.53 -0.93
CA THR A 63 -12.66 1.86 -2.36
C THR A 63 -12.14 3.27 -2.54
N PHE A 64 -11.06 3.40 -3.31
CA PHE A 64 -10.51 4.69 -3.72
C PHE A 64 -10.78 4.94 -5.20
N THR A 65 -11.28 6.12 -5.50
CA THR A 65 -11.36 6.73 -6.84
C THR A 65 -10.42 7.93 -6.90
N ASP A 66 -10.39 8.65 -8.02
CA ASP A 66 -9.49 9.81 -8.18
C ASP A 66 -9.71 10.89 -7.11
N THR A 67 -10.92 10.98 -6.54
CA THR A 67 -11.27 12.07 -5.60
C THR A 67 -12.00 11.60 -4.35
N GLN A 68 -12.55 10.38 -4.33
CA GLN A 68 -13.36 9.86 -3.23
C GLN A 68 -12.82 8.55 -2.69
N ILE A 69 -12.96 8.39 -1.38
CA ILE A 69 -12.79 7.17 -0.61
C ILE A 69 -14.17 6.73 -0.14
N SER A 70 -14.46 5.43 -0.17
CA SER A 70 -15.65 4.86 0.44
C SER A 70 -15.36 3.59 1.21
N TYR A 71 -16.12 3.37 2.27
CA TYR A 71 -16.03 2.18 3.11
C TYR A 71 -17.40 1.53 3.21
N ALA A 72 -17.44 0.22 2.99
CA ALA A 72 -18.65 -0.58 3.12
C ALA A 72 -18.40 -1.67 4.16
N SER A 73 -19.15 -1.62 5.26
CA SER A 73 -19.10 -2.62 6.33
C SER A 73 -20.21 -3.67 6.18
N HIS A 74 -19.95 -4.88 6.65
CA HIS A 74 -20.89 -5.99 6.66
C HIS A 74 -21.03 -6.53 8.06
N GLU A 75 -22.27 -6.74 8.50
CA GLU A 75 -22.55 -7.22 9.85
C GLU A 75 -23.58 -8.35 9.82
N GLU A 76 -23.56 -9.16 10.88
CA GLU A 76 -24.60 -10.15 11.12
C GLU A 76 -25.90 -9.46 11.51
N GLY A 77 -26.96 -9.69 10.73
CA GLY A 77 -28.28 -9.09 10.95
C GLY A 77 -29.41 -10.08 10.73
N THR A 78 -30.47 -9.63 10.06
CA THR A 78 -31.58 -10.52 9.65
C THR A 78 -31.21 -11.42 8.48
N ALA A 79 -30.23 -11.00 7.68
CA ALA A 79 -29.54 -11.81 6.69
C ALA A 79 -28.04 -11.84 7.06
N PRO A 80 -27.34 -12.97 6.83
CA PRO A 80 -25.93 -13.09 7.18
C PRO A 80 -25.07 -12.14 6.34
N CYS A 81 -24.17 -11.43 7.02
CA CYS A 81 -23.24 -10.45 6.44
C CYS A 81 -23.86 -9.49 5.42
N ALA A 82 -25.04 -8.93 5.74
CA ALA A 82 -25.60 -7.87 4.92
C ALA A 82 -24.77 -6.58 5.06
N THR A 83 -24.70 -5.78 4.00
CA THR A 83 -24.08 -4.45 4.08
C THR A 83 -24.81 -3.63 5.14
N ALA A 84 -24.09 -3.28 6.20
CA ALA A 84 -24.61 -2.56 7.35
C ALA A 84 -24.50 -1.06 7.11
N ASN A 85 -23.29 -0.60 6.76
CA ASN A 85 -23.01 0.82 6.56
C ASN A 85 -22.24 1.05 5.27
N THR A 86 -22.44 2.23 4.67
CA THR A 86 -21.61 2.71 3.57
C THR A 86 -21.36 4.20 3.75
N PHE A 87 -20.08 4.54 3.84
CA PHE A 87 -19.63 5.92 4.01
C PHE A 87 -18.78 6.31 2.82
N SER A 88 -18.80 7.58 2.45
CA SER A 88 -17.96 8.11 1.40
C SER A 88 -17.61 9.55 1.67
N ASP A 89 -16.35 9.91 1.44
CA ASP A 89 -15.89 11.29 1.47
C ASP A 89 -14.80 11.51 0.42
N THR A 90 -14.41 12.76 0.25
CA THR A 90 -13.19 13.15 -0.40
C THR A 90 -11.96 12.77 0.43
N TYR A 91 -10.83 12.59 -0.24
CA TYR A 91 -9.55 12.39 0.42
C TYR A 91 -8.43 13.10 -0.32
N THR A 92 -7.31 13.29 0.37
CA THR A 92 -6.05 13.74 -0.21
C THR A 92 -4.92 12.80 0.19
N ILE A 93 -3.86 12.74 -0.62
CA ILE A 93 -2.64 12.02 -0.32
C ILE A 93 -1.45 12.98 -0.41
N ASP A 94 -0.70 13.07 0.67
CA ASP A 94 0.60 13.76 0.72
C ASP A 94 1.67 12.76 1.18
N GLY A 95 2.53 12.34 0.25
CA GLY A 95 3.47 11.25 0.46
C GLY A 95 2.76 9.95 0.86
N ASN A 96 2.92 9.54 2.12
CA ASN A 96 2.31 8.34 2.68
C ASN A 96 1.10 8.65 3.58
N ILE A 97 0.65 9.89 3.68
CA ILE A 97 -0.47 10.24 4.55
C ILE A 97 -1.73 10.46 3.72
N ILE A 98 -2.77 9.69 4.02
CA ILE A 98 -4.12 9.90 3.54
C ILE A 98 -4.85 10.77 4.55
N THR A 99 -5.53 11.82 4.11
CA THR A 99 -6.45 12.61 4.95
C THR A 99 -7.87 12.50 4.41
N SER A 100 -8.83 12.13 5.25
CA SER A 100 -10.26 12.04 4.91
C SER A 100 -11.12 12.14 6.17
N ASP A 101 -12.35 12.64 6.04
CA ASP A 101 -13.34 12.69 7.13
C ASP A 101 -14.26 11.45 7.16
N ILE A 102 -13.93 10.39 6.41
CA ILE A 102 -14.71 9.15 6.42
C ILE A 102 -14.68 8.45 7.79
N GLU A 103 -15.85 8.04 8.27
CA GLU A 103 -16.05 7.29 9.52
C GLU A 103 -15.66 5.80 9.37
N ILE A 104 -14.50 5.49 8.77
CA ILE A 104 -13.89 4.14 8.91
C ILE A 104 -13.38 3.97 10.35
N ALA A 105 -12.98 5.09 10.94
CA ALA A 105 -12.38 5.22 12.24
C ALA A 105 -12.74 6.60 12.82
N LEU A 106 -12.51 6.82 14.11
CA LEU A 106 -12.63 8.15 14.74
C LEU A 106 -11.50 9.12 14.34
N THR A 107 -10.70 8.78 13.33
CA THR A 107 -9.54 9.53 12.87
C THR A 107 -9.69 10.08 11.46
N LYS A 108 -8.92 11.13 11.18
CA LYS A 108 -8.92 11.80 9.88
C LYS A 108 -7.70 11.46 9.03
N THR A 109 -6.73 10.74 9.59
CA THR A 109 -5.42 10.54 8.97
C THR A 109 -4.99 9.09 9.05
N TYR A 110 -4.54 8.56 7.91
CA TYR A 110 -4.08 7.18 7.77
C TYR A 110 -2.68 7.17 7.15
N GLU A 111 -1.73 6.48 7.77
CA GLU A 111 -0.38 6.28 7.24
C GLU A 111 -0.34 5.02 6.37
N ILE A 112 0.10 5.18 5.12
CA ILE A 112 0.40 4.09 4.20
C ILE A 112 1.73 3.46 4.61
N ILE A 113 1.65 2.25 5.18
CA ILE A 113 2.81 1.43 5.53
C ILE A 113 3.28 0.60 4.33
N THR A 114 2.34 0.11 3.53
CA THR A 114 2.61 -0.64 2.30
C THR A 114 1.54 -0.33 1.27
N LEU A 115 1.96 -0.07 0.04
CA LEU A 115 1.06 0.06 -1.10
C LEU A 115 1.75 -0.48 -2.35
N ASN A 116 1.14 -1.49 -2.97
CA ASN A 116 1.55 -2.04 -4.25
C ASN A 116 0.31 -2.46 -5.06
N SER A 117 0.46 -3.27 -6.11
CA SER A 117 -0.67 -3.66 -6.97
C SER A 117 -1.72 -4.55 -6.31
N THR A 118 -1.40 -5.22 -5.20
CA THR A 118 -2.25 -6.24 -4.54
C THR A 118 -2.44 -6.03 -3.06
N THR A 119 -1.59 -5.23 -2.40
CA THR A 119 -1.62 -5.06 -0.95
C THR A 119 -1.59 -3.59 -0.57
N LEU A 120 -2.50 -3.22 0.34
CA LEU A 120 -2.57 -1.94 1.02
C LEU A 120 -2.51 -2.21 2.53
N VAL A 121 -1.58 -1.57 3.24
CA VAL A 121 -1.51 -1.61 4.70
C VAL A 121 -1.62 -0.19 5.22
N LEU A 122 -2.64 0.07 6.02
CA LEU A 122 -2.89 1.35 6.65
C LEU A 122 -2.67 1.26 8.15
N LYS A 123 -2.03 2.28 8.70
CA LYS A 123 -1.90 2.49 10.13
C LYS A 123 -2.64 3.77 10.54
N PHE A 124 -3.38 3.71 11.63
CA PHE A 124 -4.10 4.85 12.17
C PHE A 124 -4.25 4.74 13.68
N GLU A 125 -4.56 5.86 14.32
CA GLU A 125 -4.78 5.93 15.77
C GLU A 125 -6.23 6.28 16.02
N GLU A 126 -6.87 5.59 16.96
CA GLU A 126 -8.17 5.99 17.48
C GLU A 126 -8.04 6.37 18.93
N THR A 127 -8.63 7.52 19.29
CA THR A 127 -8.69 7.96 20.68
C THR A 127 -10.13 7.98 21.15
N GLU A 128 -10.45 7.10 22.10
CA GLU A 128 -11.77 7.04 22.73
C GLU A 128 -11.57 7.12 24.26
N ASN A 129 -12.38 7.90 24.96
CA ASN A 129 -12.35 7.98 26.42
C ASN A 129 -10.96 8.35 27.04
N ASN A 130 -10.11 9.07 26.28
CA ASN A 130 -8.71 9.41 26.60
C ASN A 130 -7.71 8.24 26.54
N GLU A 131 -8.10 7.12 25.94
CA GLU A 131 -7.21 6.02 25.59
C GLU A 131 -6.98 6.05 24.08
N THR A 132 -5.71 5.98 23.68
CA THR A 132 -5.31 5.96 22.26
C THR A 132 -4.83 4.56 21.92
N ASN A 133 -5.49 3.93 20.96
CA ASN A 133 -5.11 2.63 20.40
C ASN A 133 -4.52 2.84 19.00
N ILE A 134 -3.52 2.04 18.65
CA ILE A 134 -2.90 2.06 17.32
C ILE A 134 -3.38 0.85 16.54
N TYR A 135 -3.99 1.10 15.38
CA TYR A 135 -4.46 0.08 14.47
C TYR A 135 -3.52 -0.06 13.26
N THR A 136 -3.38 -1.28 12.77
CA THR A 136 -2.71 -1.57 11.48
C THR A 136 -3.51 -2.61 10.72
N ASN A 137 -4.12 -2.20 9.62
CA ASN A 137 -5.05 -3.02 8.84
C ASN A 137 -4.47 -3.34 7.47
N THR A 138 -4.53 -4.62 7.10
CA THR A 138 -4.10 -5.14 5.80
C THR A 138 -5.31 -5.39 4.92
N PHE A 139 -5.26 -4.83 3.72
CA PHE A 139 -6.26 -4.98 2.68
C PHE A 139 -5.64 -5.52 1.40
N VAL A 140 -6.44 -6.27 0.63
CA VAL A 140 -6.03 -6.87 -0.64
C VAL A 140 -6.99 -6.55 -1.78
N LYS A 141 -6.46 -6.52 -3.00
CA LYS A 141 -7.19 -6.24 -4.24
C LYS A 141 -7.22 -7.46 -5.16
#